data_AF-A0A0D3AN74-F1
#
_entry.id   AF-A0A0D3AN74-F1
#
_cell.length_a   1.000
_cell.length_b   1.000
_cell.length_c   1.000
_cell.angle_alpha   90.00
_cell.angle_beta   90.00
_cell.angle_gamma   90.00
#
_symmetry.space_group_name_H-M   'P 1'
#
loop_
_entity.id
_entity.type
_entity.pdbx_description
1 polymer ?
#
loop_
_entity_poly.entity_id
_entity_poly.type
_entity_poly.pdbx_seq_one_letter_code
_entity_poly.pdbx_strand_id
1 'polypeptide(L)' 'MSMPDPRDVLVSSWWKLGFSEVEYPWGKPKYCCPVVYHRKDIVLLFPDIDGDSKGVYVLAALPSKEMTKFLKWFEDTLC' A
#
# COMPACT_ATOMS: atom_id res chain seq x y z
N MET A 1 -21.09 -14.77 -0.71
CA MET A 1 -19.91 -13.92 -0.96
C MET A 1 -19.43 -14.30 -2.36
N SER A 2 -19.70 -13.46 -3.36
CA SER A 2 -19.30 -13.74 -4.76
C SER A 2 -17.78 -13.71 -4.88
N MET A 3 -17.25 -14.60 -5.72
CA MET A 3 -15.83 -14.61 -6.08
C MET A 3 -15.52 -13.33 -6.89
N PRO A 4 -14.46 -12.58 -6.56
CA PRO A 4 -14.09 -11.36 -7.29
C PRO A 4 -13.83 -11.67 -8.77
N ASP A 5 -14.22 -10.76 -9.66
CA ASP A 5 -13.97 -10.87 -11.09
C ASP A 5 -12.43 -10.79 -11.33
N PRO A 6 -11.85 -11.45 -12.35
CA PRO A 6 -10.42 -11.38 -12.66
C PRO A 6 -9.87 -9.96 -12.94
N ARG A 7 -10.73 -8.95 -12.94
CA ARG A 7 -10.42 -7.54 -13.19
C ARG A 7 -10.60 -6.65 -11.96
N ASP A 8 -11.05 -7.20 -10.84
CA ASP A 8 -11.26 -6.43 -9.62
C ASP A 8 -9.92 -6.16 -8.93
N VAL A 9 -9.54 -4.89 -8.88
CA VAL A 9 -8.38 -4.43 -8.10
C VAL A 9 -8.87 -3.87 -6.77
N LEU A 10 -8.32 -4.37 -5.67
CA LEU A 10 -8.58 -3.80 -4.35
C LEU A 10 -7.68 -2.57 -4.15
N VAL A 11 -8.27 -1.40 -4.02
CA VAL A 11 -7.56 -0.19 -3.60
C VAL A 11 -7.99 0.14 -2.18
N SER A 12 -7.04 0.21 -1.24
CA SER A 12 -7.34 0.56 0.15
C SER A 12 -6.35 1.58 0.70
N SER A 13 -6.88 2.57 1.41
CA SER A 13 -6.11 3.63 2.06
C SER A 13 -6.05 3.36 3.57
N TRP A 14 -4.82 3.24 4.07
CA TRP A 14 -4.50 3.03 5.47
C TRP A 14 -4.01 4.30 6.17
N TRP A 15 -4.00 5.43 5.47
CA TRP A 15 -3.52 6.73 5.98
C TRP A 15 -4.13 7.09 7.34
N LYS A 16 -5.44 6.91 7.49
CA LYS A 16 -6.19 7.38 8.68
C LYS A 16 -6.57 6.26 9.65
N LEU A 17 -5.87 5.12 9.61
CA LEU A 17 -6.17 3.98 10.47
C LEU A 17 -5.46 4.04 11.84
N GLY A 18 -4.66 5.07 12.10
CA GLY A 18 -4.00 5.28 13.41
C GLY A 18 -2.83 4.34 13.68
N PHE A 19 -2.32 3.60 12.68
CA PHE A 19 -1.19 2.68 12.89
C PHE A 19 0.08 3.38 13.38
N SER A 20 0.32 4.63 12.97
CA SER A 20 1.44 5.44 13.43
C SER A 20 1.24 6.03 14.84
N GLU A 21 0.02 6.00 15.36
CA GLU A 21 -0.34 6.56 16.66
C GLU A 21 -0.19 5.53 17.79
N VAL A 22 0.05 4.25 17.46
CA VAL A 22 0.20 3.18 18.44
C VAL A 22 1.55 3.30 19.16
N GLU A 23 1.52 3.38 20.49
CA GLU A 23 2.70 3.45 21.34
C GLU A 23 2.79 2.21 22.24
N TYR A 24 3.87 1.43 22.08
CA TYR A 24 4.17 0.26 22.89
C TYR A 24 5.15 0.63 24.01
N PRO A 25 5.32 -0.20 25.06
CA PRO A 25 6.33 0.02 26.10
C PRO A 25 7.77 0.15 25.57
N TRP A 26 8.02 -0.30 24.35
CA TRP A 26 9.30 -0.25 23.64
C TRP A 26 9.32 0.75 22.46
N GLY A 27 8.33 1.65 22.39
CA GLY A 27 8.24 2.73 21.41
C GLY A 27 7.18 2.52 20.33
N LYS A 28 7.24 3.39 19.30
CA LYS A 28 6.31 3.38 18.17
C LYS A 28 6.75 2.40 17.07
N PRO A 29 5.82 1.90 16.24
CA PRO A 29 6.18 1.13 15.06
C PRO A 29 7.04 1.98 14.11
N LYS A 30 8.02 1.35 13.45
CA LYS A 30 8.80 2.00 12.39
C LYS A 30 8.19 1.82 11.00
N TYR A 31 7.38 0.77 10.84
CA TYR A 31 6.76 0.41 9.57
C TYR A 31 5.50 -0.43 9.82
N CYS A 32 4.48 -0.24 8.99
CA CYS A 32 3.21 -0.98 9.06
C CYS A 32 2.74 -1.33 7.66
N CYS A 33 2.68 -2.63 7.35
CA CYS A 33 2.12 -3.14 6.10
C CYS A 33 1.53 -4.54 6.32
N PRO A 34 0.67 -5.03 5.42
CA PRO A 34 0.26 -6.43 5.46
C PRO A 34 1.45 -7.37 5.15
N VAL A 35 1.51 -8.50 5.87
CA VAL A 35 2.62 -9.47 5.80
C VAL A 35 2.37 -10.56 4.75
N VAL A 36 1.12 -10.94 4.49
CA VAL A 36 0.79 -12.06 3.60
C VAL A 36 -0.19 -11.64 2.52
N TYR A 37 0.24 -11.79 1.26
CA TYR A 37 -0.57 -11.51 0.08
C TYR A 37 -1.12 -12.80 -0.53
N HIS A 38 -2.45 -12.93 -0.49
CA HIS A 38 -3.17 -14.07 -1.07
C HIS A 38 -3.84 -13.64 -2.40
N ARG A 39 -4.05 -12.33 -2.57
CA ARG A 39 -4.66 -11.69 -3.75
C ARG A 39 -3.57 -11.03 -4.60
N LYS A 40 -3.67 -11.22 -5.91
CA LYS A 40 -2.70 -10.76 -6.91
C LYS A 40 -3.00 -9.35 -7.46
N ASP A 41 -4.02 -8.68 -6.95
CA ASP A 41 -4.58 -7.44 -7.52
C ASP A 41 -4.94 -6.45 -6.41
N ILE A 42 -3.94 -5.82 -5.82
CA ILE A 42 -4.13 -4.91 -4.68
C ILE A 42 -3.15 -3.75 -4.70
N VAL A 43 -3.66 -2.57 -4.36
CA VAL A 43 -2.90 -1.34 -4.14
C VAL A 43 -3.23 -0.81 -2.76
N LEU A 44 -2.22 -0.69 -1.92
CA LEU A 44 -2.31 -0.14 -0.58
C LEU A 44 -1.55 1.16 -0.48
N LEU A 45 -2.22 2.16 0.07
CA LEU A 45 -1.64 3.45 0.40
C LEU A 45 -1.48 3.51 1.92
N PHE A 46 -0.27 3.74 2.42
CA PHE A 46 -0.04 3.85 3.86
C PHE A 46 0.82 5.06 4.18
N PRO A 47 0.60 5.66 5.37
CA PRO A 47 1.27 6.89 5.73
C PRO A 47 2.73 6.59 6.11
N ASP A 48 3.58 7.60 5.98
CA ASP A 48 4.84 7.61 6.69
C ASP A 48 4.57 7.67 8.19
N ILE A 49 5.18 6.76 8.95
CA ILE A 49 4.93 6.65 10.39
C ILE A 49 5.67 7.74 11.15
N ASP A 50 6.84 8.16 10.67
CA ASP A 50 7.62 9.21 11.31
C ASP A 50 7.04 10.61 10.98
N GLY A 51 6.14 10.71 10.00
CA GLY A 51 5.37 11.92 9.67
C GLY A 51 6.20 13.08 9.11
N ASP A 52 7.52 12.89 8.95
CA ASP A 52 8.45 13.90 8.45
C ASP A 52 8.37 14.08 6.93
N SER A 53 7.87 13.09 6.21
CA SER A 53 7.63 13.21 4.77
C SER A 53 6.17 13.59 4.46
N LYS A 54 5.98 14.54 3.54
CA LYS A 54 4.67 14.77 2.89
C LYS A 54 4.30 13.66 1.88
N GLY A 55 5.07 12.56 1.90
CA GLY A 55 4.95 11.44 0.97
C GLY A 55 3.90 10.43 1.41
N VAL A 56 3.52 9.57 0.47
CA VAL A 56 2.66 8.42 0.72
C VAL A 56 3.38 7.20 0.19
N TYR A 57 3.42 6.12 0.97
CA TYR A 57 3.94 4.87 0.49
C TYR A 57 2.86 4.09 -0.26
N VAL A 58 3.25 3.51 -1.39
CA VAL A 58 2.38 2.70 -2.23
C VAL A 58 2.94 1.29 -2.29
N LEU A 59 2.16 0.31 -1.84
CA LEU A 59 2.43 -1.09 -2.10
C LEU A 59 1.43 -1.57 -3.15
N ALA A 60 1.95 -1.92 -4.33
CA ALA A 60 1.17 -2.51 -5.40
C ALA A 60 1.61 -3.97 -5.61
N ALA A 61 0.64 -4.87 -5.65
CA ALA A 61 0.82 -6.23 -6.12
C ALA A 61 -0.15 -6.45 -7.28
N LEU A 62 0.43 -6.59 -8.48
CA LEU A 62 -0.27 -6.79 -9.75
C LEU A 62 0.40 -7.98 -10.48
N PRO A 63 -0.27 -8.60 -11.47
CA PRO A 63 0.39 -9.58 -12.32
C PRO A 63 1.54 -8.93 -13.10
N SER A 64 2.53 -9.74 -13.47
CA SER A 64 3.85 -9.25 -13.91
C SER A 64 3.80 -8.27 -15.09
N LYS A 65 2.90 -8.47 -16.07
CA LYS A 65 2.80 -7.59 -17.25
C LYS A 65 2.23 -6.23 -16.91
N GLU A 66 1.26 -6.21 -16.00
CA GLU A 66 0.55 -5.04 -15.50
C GLU A 66 1.45 -4.24 -14.57
N MET A 67 2.23 -4.92 -13.72
CA MET A 67 3.19 -4.29 -12.82
C MET A 67 4.25 -3.46 -13.58
N THR A 68 4.75 -3.96 -14.72
CA THR A 68 5.70 -3.21 -15.55
C THR A 68 5.06 -1.93 -16.12
N LYS A 69 3.79 -1.99 -16.55
CA LYS A 69 3.07 -0.81 -17.04
C LYS A 69 2.81 0.19 -15.92
N PHE A 70 2.40 -0.32 -14.76
CA PHE A 70 2.15 0.48 -13.56
C PHE A 70 3.41 1.24 -13.14
N LEU A 71 4.55 0.56 -13.04
CA LEU A 71 5.82 1.18 -12.65
C LEU A 71 6.19 2.33 -13.60
N LYS A 72 6.09 2.08 -14.92
CA LYS A 72 6.37 3.09 -15.94
C LYS A 72 5.47 4.32 -15.79
N TRP A 73 4.15 4.13 -15.68
CA TRP A 73 3.22 5.24 -15.53
C TRP A 73 3.40 5.99 -14.22
N PHE A 74 3.74 5.27 -13.14
CA PHE A 74 3.96 5.86 -11.83
C PHE A 74 5.20 6.76 -11.83
N GLU A 75 6.30 6.31 -12.43
CA GLU A 75 7.52 7.10 -12.62
C GLU A 75 7.26 8.31 -13.52
N ASP A 76 6.60 8.12 -14.67
CA ASP A 76 6.25 9.20 -15.61
C ASP A 76 5.35 10.29 -14.97
N THR A 77 4.57 9.95 -13.93
CA THR A 77 3.67 10.90 -13.23
C THR A 77 4.38 11.67 -12.11
N LEU A 78 5.45 11.11 -11.56
CA LEU A 78 6.22 11.72 -10.45
C LEU A 78 7.40 12.57 -10.93
N CYS A 79 7.78 12.45 -12.21
CA CYS A 79 8.73 13.34 -12.91
C CYS A 79 8.01 14.46 -13.67
#